data_AF-A0A800EA24-F1
#
_entry.id   AF-A0A800EA24-F1
#
_cell.length_a   1.000
_cell.length_b   1.000
_cell.length_c   1.000
_cell.angle_alpha   90.00
_cell.angle_beta   90.00
_cell.angle_gamma   90.00
#
_symmetry.space_group_name_H-M   'P 1'
#
loop_
_entity.id
_entity.type
_entity.pdbx_description
1 polymer ?
#
loop_
_entity_poly.entity_id
_entity_poly.type
_entity_poly.pdbx_seq_one_letter_code
_entity_poly.pdbx_strand_id
1 'polypeptide(L)'
;MKKIIGLLLVFVLCNVQVFSQTITKEISQQRIGSVDCNYYMSIEIPASDTTYYIFCSFQNMKYSSITDIGGFVISTKIELDKIIGDLKECVKYIDNQSIGFSTGDFVLHSSSKDLYLYDRRGNFDKFTTLSKNKVLKWISWLDSIKVISKLK
;
A
#
# COMPACT_ATOMS: atom_id res chain seq x y z
N MET A 1 -41.87 56.92 6.09
CA MET A 1 -41.19 56.20 7.20
C MET A 1 -41.17 54.72 6.89
N LYS A 2 -40.02 54.11 7.19
CA LYS A 2 -39.49 52.79 6.80
C LYS A 2 -40.45 51.62 7.02
N LYS A 3 -40.77 50.88 5.97
CA LYS A 3 -41.16 49.46 6.00
C LYS A 3 -40.51 48.81 4.79
N ILE A 4 -40.12 47.54 4.89
CA ILE A 4 -39.21 46.80 3.99
C ILE A 4 -37.72 46.97 4.37
N ILE A 5 -37.34 46.68 5.61
CA ILE A 5 -35.98 46.23 5.94
C ILE A 5 -36.10 45.23 7.10
N GLY A 6 -36.54 44.02 6.82
CA GLY A 6 -36.75 43.01 7.88
C GLY A 6 -36.78 41.58 7.40
N LEU A 7 -36.27 41.30 6.19
CA LEU A 7 -36.20 39.94 5.67
C LEU A 7 -34.98 39.75 4.75
N LEU A 8 -33.83 40.27 5.19
CA LEU A 8 -32.56 40.13 4.46
C LEU A 8 -31.40 39.81 5.42
N LEU A 9 -31.72 39.06 6.49
CA LEU A 9 -30.79 38.71 7.57
C LEU A 9 -30.95 37.23 8.01
N VAL A 10 -31.41 36.35 7.12
CA VAL A 10 -31.58 34.91 7.39
C VAL A 10 -30.74 34.03 6.45
N PHE A 11 -29.83 34.63 5.67
CA PHE A 11 -28.92 33.89 4.79
C PHE A 11 -27.44 34.22 5.05
N VAL A 12 -27.07 34.49 6.31
CA VAL A 12 -25.67 34.43 6.71
C VAL A 12 -25.29 32.97 6.87
N LEU A 13 -25.02 32.34 5.72
CA LEU A 13 -23.82 31.56 5.47
C LEU A 13 -23.28 30.77 6.67
N CYS A 14 -23.97 29.70 7.05
CA CYS A 14 -23.29 28.57 7.70
C CYS A 14 -22.41 27.85 6.67
N ASN A 15 -21.35 28.50 6.19
CA ASN A 15 -20.24 27.82 5.56
C ASN A 15 -19.46 27.10 6.67
N VAL A 16 -19.97 25.96 7.13
CA VAL A 16 -19.19 25.06 7.97
C VAL A 16 -18.12 24.47 7.06
N GLN A 17 -16.98 25.16 6.95
CA GLN A 17 -15.80 24.59 6.31
C GLN A 17 -15.29 23.50 7.23
N VAL A 18 -15.81 22.28 7.05
CA VAL A 18 -15.27 21.10 7.71
C VAL A 18 -13.95 20.77 7.02
N PHE A 19 -12.86 21.30 7.55
CA PHE A 19 -11.53 20.87 7.16
C PHE A 19 -11.30 19.47 7.74
N SER A 20 -11.47 18.42 6.92
CA SER A 20 -10.99 17.10 7.33
C SER A 20 -9.46 17.13 7.30
N GLN A 21 -8.87 17.07 8.49
CA GLN A 21 -7.42 17.02 8.69
C GLN A 21 -7.03 15.59 9.04
N THR A 22 -5.99 15.10 8.36
CA THR A 22 -5.45 13.76 8.57
C THR A 22 -4.02 13.87 9.07
N ILE A 23 -3.74 13.28 10.24
CA ILE A 23 -2.37 13.14 10.76
C ILE A 23 -1.86 11.77 10.38
N THR A 24 -0.79 11.70 9.58
CA THR A 24 -0.11 10.45 9.24
C THR A 24 1.19 10.33 10.03
N LYS A 25 1.38 9.19 10.69
CA LYS A 25 2.61 8.84 11.42
C LYS A 25 3.15 7.53 10.88
N GLU A 26 4.43 7.50 10.56
CA GLU A 26 5.14 6.26 10.27
C GLU A 26 5.44 5.51 11.57
N ILE A 27 5.01 4.25 11.64
CA ILE A 27 5.27 3.35 12.76
C ILE A 27 6.56 2.58 12.53
N SER A 28 6.75 2.05 11.32
CA SER A 28 7.97 1.34 10.94
C SER A 28 8.23 1.44 9.45
N GLN A 29 9.51 1.35 9.08
CA GLN A 29 9.95 1.31 7.70
C GLN A 29 10.95 0.17 7.52
N GLN A 30 10.90 -0.48 6.36
CA GLN A 30 11.91 -1.41 5.90
C GLN A 30 12.18 -1.24 4.41
N ARG A 31 13.46 -1.24 4.06
CA ARG A 31 13.90 -1.46 2.68
C ARG A 31 14.18 -2.94 2.44
N ILE A 32 13.46 -3.52 1.50
CA ILE A 32 13.52 -4.90 1.06
C ILE A 32 14.03 -4.92 -0.39
N GLY A 33 15.35 -4.88 -0.56
CA GLY A 33 15.94 -4.80 -1.90
C GLY A 33 15.56 -3.48 -2.59
N SER A 34 14.83 -3.59 -3.69
CA SER A 34 14.27 -2.47 -4.47
C SER A 34 12.90 -1.97 -3.97
N VAL A 35 12.29 -2.66 -3.00
CA VAL A 35 10.99 -2.30 -2.44
C VAL A 35 11.17 -1.53 -1.13
N ASP A 36 10.59 -0.34 -1.05
CA ASP A 36 10.47 0.43 0.17
C ASP A 36 9.08 0.19 0.79
N CYS A 37 9.07 -0.33 2.02
CA CYS A 37 7.86 -0.69 2.75
C CYS A 37 7.71 0.22 3.97
N ASN A 38 6.58 0.91 4.08
CA ASN A 38 6.28 1.83 5.18
C ASN A 38 4.95 1.41 5.82
N TYR A 39 4.95 1.26 7.14
CA TYR A 39 3.76 0.97 7.93
C TYR A 39 3.31 2.24 8.64
N TYR A 40 2.09 2.68 8.35
CA TYR A 40 1.53 3.95 8.78
C TYR A 40 0.35 3.79 9.72
N MET A 41 0.20 4.78 10.58
CA MET A 41 -1.03 5.11 11.30
C MET A 41 -1.53 6.46 10.79
N SER A 42 -2.79 6.54 10.42
CA SER A 42 -3.45 7.74 9.92
C SER A 42 -4.67 8.03 10.79
N ILE A 43 -4.76 9.24 11.33
CA ILE A 43 -5.84 9.67 12.24
C ILE A 43 -6.62 10.78 11.53
N GLU A 44 -7.91 10.54 11.29
CA GLU A 44 -8.84 11.56 10.81
C GLU A 44 -9.36 12.36 12.01
N ILE A 45 -8.95 13.62 12.14
CA ILE A 45 -9.17 14.45 13.34
C ILE A 45 -10.66 14.68 13.65
N PRO A 46 -11.54 15.04 12.68
CA PRO A 46 -12.93 15.29 12.99
C PRO A 46 -13.68 14.04 13.47
N ALA A 47 -13.30 12.85 12.97
CA ALA A 47 -13.92 11.58 13.29
C ALA A 47 -13.24 10.84 14.44
N SER A 48 -11.99 11.21 14.78
CA SER A 48 -11.08 10.41 15.62
C SER A 48 -10.87 8.97 15.10
N ASP A 49 -11.11 8.76 13.81
CA ASP A 49 -10.96 7.47 13.15
C ASP A 49 -9.47 7.20 12.89
N THR A 50 -8.95 6.11 13.45
CA THR A 50 -7.57 5.69 13.25
C THR A 50 -7.51 4.51 12.27
N THR A 51 -6.76 4.69 11.19
CA THR A 51 -6.53 3.71 10.13
C THR A 51 -5.05 3.30 10.13
N TYR A 52 -4.79 2.00 10.04
CA TYR A 52 -3.46 1.43 9.91
C TYR A 52 -3.32 0.76 8.54
N TYR A 53 -2.26 1.08 7.81
CA TYR A 53 -2.00 0.51 6.49
C TYR A 53 -0.52 0.41 6.21
N ILE A 54 -0.16 -0.48 5.28
CA ILE A 54 1.19 -0.59 4.74
C ILE A 54 1.18 -0.06 3.32
N PHE A 55 2.19 0.74 2.97
CA PHE A 55 2.47 1.13 1.61
C PHE A 55 3.82 0.54 1.19
N CYS A 56 3.81 -0.23 0.11
CA CYS A 56 5.00 -0.79 -0.50
C CYS A 56 5.18 -0.11 -1.86
N SER A 57 6.36 0.46 -2.13
CA SER A 57 6.66 1.11 -3.41
C SER A 57 8.00 0.66 -3.96
N PHE A 58 8.17 0.73 -5.27
CA PHE A 58 9.39 0.37 -5.97
C PHE A 58 9.54 1.18 -7.26
N GLN A 59 10.79 1.45 -7.66
CA GLN A 59 11.08 1.98 -9.00
C GLN A 59 10.81 0.90 -10.05
N ASN A 60 10.10 1.26 -11.11
CA ASN A 60 9.83 0.39 -12.25
C ASN A 60 11.14 0.01 -12.93
N MET A 61 11.43 -1.29 -13.02
CA MET A 61 12.64 -1.79 -13.68
C MET A 61 12.64 -1.57 -15.20
N LYS A 62 11.48 -1.32 -15.81
CA LYS A 62 11.38 -0.99 -17.25
C LYS A 62 12.09 0.32 -17.59
N TYR A 63 12.11 1.29 -16.66
CA TYR A 63 12.70 2.60 -16.90
C TYR A 63 13.67 2.97 -15.78
N SER A 64 14.96 3.09 -16.12
CA SER A 64 16.02 3.49 -15.17
C SER A 64 16.32 4.98 -15.18
N SER A 65 15.94 5.69 -16.26
CA SER A 65 16.27 7.10 -16.49
C SER A 65 15.20 8.09 -16.02
N ILE A 66 14.01 7.61 -15.67
CA ILE A 66 12.90 8.44 -15.19
C ILE A 66 12.37 7.87 -13.88
N THR A 67 11.88 8.75 -13.00
CA THR A 67 11.14 8.33 -11.81
C THR A 67 9.80 7.76 -12.25
N ASP A 68 9.63 6.45 -12.11
CA ASP A 68 8.39 5.75 -12.42
C ASP A 68 8.12 4.73 -11.31
N ILE A 69 7.31 5.14 -10.35
CA ILE A 69 7.08 4.36 -9.13
C ILE A 69 5.85 3.47 -9.31
N GLY A 70 6.03 2.18 -9.06
CA GLY A 70 4.96 1.21 -8.83
C GLY A 70 4.79 0.93 -7.34
N GLY A 71 3.66 0.35 -6.96
CA GLY A 71 3.45 -0.04 -5.58
C GLY A 71 2.06 -0.56 -5.28
N PHE A 72 1.85 -0.93 -4.03
CA PHE A 72 0.56 -1.39 -3.54
C PHE A 72 0.36 -1.03 -2.07
N VAL A 73 -0.91 -1.04 -1.67
CA VAL A 73 -1.36 -0.70 -0.31
C VAL A 73 -1.98 -1.95 0.30
N ILE A 74 -1.62 -2.24 1.55
CA ILE A 74 -2.23 -3.29 2.37
C ILE A 74 -3.02 -2.58 3.47
N SER A 75 -4.34 -2.67 3.42
CA SER A 75 -5.25 -1.87 4.25
C SER A 75 -6.06 -2.70 5.23
N THR A 76 -6.16 -4.01 5.00
CA THR A 76 -6.90 -4.94 5.87
C THR A 76 -6.03 -6.10 6.36
N LYS A 77 -6.40 -6.69 7.50
CA LYS A 77 -5.72 -7.89 8.03
C LYS A 77 -5.82 -9.07 7.05
N ILE A 78 -6.95 -9.22 6.37
CA ILE A 78 -7.15 -10.28 5.35
C ILE A 78 -6.17 -10.10 4.19
N GLU A 79 -5.98 -8.88 3.67
CA GLU A 79 -5.01 -8.61 2.62
C GLU A 79 -3.58 -8.92 3.06
N LEU A 80 -3.22 -8.55 4.29
CA LEU A 80 -1.91 -8.86 4.86
C LEU A 80 -1.65 -10.36 4.93
N ASP A 81 -2.62 -11.11 5.49
CA ASP A 81 -2.51 -12.57 5.60
C ASP A 81 -2.43 -13.24 4.23
N LYS A 82 -3.22 -12.74 3.27
CA LYS A 82 -3.17 -13.22 1.88
C LYS A 82 -1.80 -12.97 1.25
N ILE A 83 -1.26 -11.75 1.37
CA ILE A 83 0.07 -11.40 0.81
C ILE A 83 1.17 -12.24 1.44
N ILE A 84 1.16 -12.43 2.76
CA ILE A 84 2.11 -13.29 3.45
C ILE A 84 2.01 -14.74 2.94
N GLY A 85 0.78 -15.25 2.77
CA GLY A 85 0.52 -16.59 2.22
C GLY A 85 1.04 -16.75 0.79
N ASP A 86 0.73 -15.77 -0.08
CA ASP A 86 1.19 -15.72 -1.46
C ASP A 86 2.72 -15.72 -1.56
N LEU A 87 3.40 -14.90 -0.75
CA LEU A 87 4.87 -14.87 -0.68
C LEU A 87 5.44 -16.20 -0.18
N LYS A 88 4.83 -16.81 0.85
CA LYS A 88 5.23 -18.13 1.37
C LYS A 88 5.07 -19.23 0.31
N GLU A 89 4.05 -19.17 -0.53
CA GLU A 89 3.85 -20.11 -1.63
C GLU A 89 4.92 -19.93 -2.71
N CYS A 90 5.22 -18.69 -3.12
CA CYS A 90 6.29 -18.41 -4.08
C CYS A 90 7.65 -18.92 -3.60
N VAL A 91 7.97 -18.77 -2.31
CA VAL A 91 9.25 -19.23 -1.74
C VAL A 91 9.48 -20.75 -1.91
N LYS A 92 8.42 -21.56 -2.00
CA LYS A 92 8.53 -23.01 -2.23
C LYS A 92 9.08 -23.35 -3.62
N TYR A 93 8.79 -22.52 -4.62
CA TYR A 93 9.13 -22.79 -6.02
C TYR A 93 10.24 -21.89 -6.57
N ILE A 94 10.65 -20.83 -5.87
CA ILE A 94 11.60 -19.83 -6.37
C ILE A 94 12.96 -20.38 -6.82
N ASP A 95 13.43 -21.47 -6.20
CA ASP A 95 14.69 -22.13 -6.61
C ASP A 95 14.50 -23.14 -7.75
N ASN A 96 13.25 -23.44 -8.10
CA ASN A 96 12.91 -24.37 -9.17
C ASN A 96 12.68 -23.63 -10.49
N GLN A 97 13.77 -23.49 -11.24
CA GLN A 97 13.80 -22.78 -12.52
C GLN A 97 13.05 -23.50 -13.67
N SER A 98 12.51 -24.70 -13.48
CA SER A 98 11.68 -25.37 -14.49
C SER A 98 10.19 -25.05 -14.36
N ILE A 99 9.78 -24.30 -13.32
CA ILE A 99 8.38 -23.99 -13.03
C ILE A 99 8.13 -22.50 -13.24
N GLY A 100 7.09 -22.19 -14.04
CA GLY A 100 6.44 -20.89 -13.99
C GLY A 100 5.30 -20.94 -12.97
N PHE A 101 5.21 -19.97 -12.07
CA PHE A 101 4.18 -19.92 -11.03
C PHE A 101 3.73 -18.48 -10.79
N SER A 102 2.44 -18.26 -10.56
CA SER A 102 1.94 -16.95 -10.19
C SER A 102 0.83 -17.05 -9.14
N THR A 103 0.84 -16.09 -8.21
CA THR A 103 -0.25 -15.89 -7.25
C THR A 103 -0.31 -14.42 -6.89
N GLY A 104 -1.52 -13.84 -6.84
CA GLY A 104 -1.68 -12.43 -6.55
C GLY A 104 -0.88 -11.54 -7.53
N ASP A 105 -0.01 -10.69 -6.98
CA ASP A 105 0.85 -9.75 -7.70
C ASP A 105 2.25 -10.32 -7.98
N PHE A 106 2.45 -11.59 -7.65
CA PHE A 106 3.75 -12.23 -7.63
C PHE A 106 3.86 -13.27 -8.73
N VAL A 107 4.95 -13.21 -9.49
CA VAL A 107 5.22 -14.11 -10.60
C VAL A 107 6.64 -14.65 -10.51
N LEU A 108 6.77 -15.96 -10.69
CA LEU A 108 8.01 -16.67 -10.94
C LEU A 108 8.01 -17.08 -12.41
N HIS A 109 8.87 -16.45 -13.20
CA HIS A 109 9.11 -16.88 -14.58
C HIS A 109 10.01 -18.11 -14.58
N SER A 110 9.74 -19.07 -15.47
CA SER A 110 10.67 -20.18 -15.69
C SER A 110 12.04 -19.62 -16.08
N SER A 111 13.10 -20.26 -15.61
CA SER A 111 14.50 -19.82 -15.71
C SER A 111 14.93 -18.65 -14.79
N SER A 112 14.02 -18.00 -14.07
CA SER A 112 14.36 -16.96 -13.07
C SER A 112 14.59 -17.55 -11.67
N LYS A 113 15.44 -16.90 -10.86
CA LYS A 113 15.57 -17.14 -9.40
C LYS A 113 15.02 -16.00 -8.55
N ASP A 114 14.47 -14.99 -9.20
CA ASP A 114 13.88 -13.82 -8.55
C ASP A 114 12.37 -13.83 -8.70
N LEU A 115 11.70 -13.40 -7.64
CA LEU A 115 10.27 -13.12 -7.61
C LEU A 115 10.01 -11.79 -8.30
N TYR A 116 9.14 -11.79 -9.30
CA TYR A 116 8.65 -10.58 -9.93
C TYR A 116 7.45 -10.06 -9.16
N LEU A 117 7.47 -8.77 -8.86
CA LEU A 117 6.39 -8.04 -8.21
C LEU A 117 5.83 -7.07 -9.23
N TYR A 118 4.54 -7.17 -9.53
CA TYR A 118 3.89 -6.28 -10.48
C TYR A 118 2.95 -5.31 -9.78
N ASP A 119 2.88 -4.07 -10.29
CA ASP A 119 1.84 -3.13 -9.90
C ASP A 119 0.57 -3.38 -10.72
N ARG A 120 -0.46 -3.95 -10.06
CA ARG A 120 -1.77 -4.18 -10.68
C ARG A 120 -2.50 -2.90 -11.08
N ARG A 121 -2.28 -1.78 -10.38
CA ARG A 121 -2.94 -0.50 -10.69
C ARG A 121 -2.44 0.07 -12.02
N GLY A 122 -1.23 -0.31 -12.43
CA GLY A 122 -0.63 0.06 -13.70
C GLY A 122 -0.85 -0.94 -14.84
N ASN A 123 -1.88 -1.78 -14.83
CA ASN A 123 -2.08 -2.85 -15.82
C ASN A 123 -0.85 -3.78 -15.97
N PHE A 124 -0.15 -4.07 -14.87
CA PHE A 124 1.10 -4.85 -14.87
C PHE A 124 2.27 -4.22 -15.67
N ASP A 125 2.20 -2.92 -16.01
CA ASP A 125 3.28 -2.26 -16.76
C ASP A 125 4.52 -1.94 -15.90
N LYS A 126 4.34 -1.88 -14.57
CA LYS A 126 5.44 -1.62 -13.63
C LYS A 126 5.78 -2.87 -12.86
N PHE A 127 7.06 -3.16 -12.76
CA PHE A 127 7.53 -4.30 -11.99
C PHE A 127 8.89 -4.05 -11.34
N THR A 128 9.17 -4.85 -10.32
CA THR A 128 10.52 -5.04 -9.77
C THR A 128 10.76 -6.51 -9.47
N THR A 129 11.98 -6.87 -9.09
CA THR A 129 12.33 -8.25 -8.72
C THR A 129 12.98 -8.33 -7.34
N LEU A 130 12.73 -9.45 -6.64
CA LEU A 130 13.33 -9.75 -5.34
C LEU A 130 13.89 -11.17 -5.31
N SER A 131 15.12 -11.31 -4.83
CA SER A 131 15.70 -12.63 -4.56
C SER A 131 15.06 -13.29 -3.34
N LYS A 132 15.14 -14.62 -3.25
CA LYS A 132 14.57 -15.41 -2.15
C LYS A 132 14.87 -14.86 -0.76
N ASN A 133 16.11 -14.48 -0.48
CA ASN A 133 16.50 -13.93 0.83
C ASN A 133 15.79 -12.60 1.14
N LYS A 134 15.52 -11.77 0.12
CA LYS A 134 14.76 -10.53 0.29
C LYS A 134 13.28 -10.83 0.51
N VAL A 135 12.71 -11.80 -0.20
CA VAL A 135 11.33 -12.27 0.03
C VAL A 135 11.15 -12.79 1.46
N LEU A 136 12.08 -13.60 1.95
CA LEU A 136 12.07 -14.09 3.35
C LEU A 136 12.17 -12.96 4.37
N LYS A 137 13.04 -11.97 4.13
CA LYS A 137 13.12 -10.76 4.97
C LYS A 137 11.79 -10.00 4.98
N TRP A 138 11.11 -9.91 3.84
CA TRP A 138 9.83 -9.24 3.73
C TRP A 138 8.74 -9.94 4.52
N ILE A 139 8.62 -11.26 4.35
CA ILE A 139 7.67 -12.10 5.11
C ILE A 139 7.89 -11.89 6.61
N SER A 140 9.14 -11.95 7.08
CA SER A 140 9.46 -11.75 8.49
C SER A 140 9.05 -10.37 9.01
N TRP A 141 9.18 -9.32 8.20
CA TRP A 141 8.73 -7.99 8.60
C TRP A 141 7.20 -7.87 8.60
N LEU A 142 6.52 -8.41 7.58
CA LEU A 142 5.06 -8.42 7.52
C LEU A 142 4.44 -9.23 8.67
N ASP A 143 5.00 -10.38 9.01
CA ASP A 143 4.59 -11.21 10.16
C ASP A 143 4.75 -10.47 11.50
N SER A 144 5.62 -9.45 11.58
CA SER A 144 5.79 -8.63 12.80
C SER A 144 4.70 -7.56 13.00
N ILE A 145 3.89 -7.28 11.97
CA ILE A 145 2.87 -6.23 12.01
C ILE A 145 1.60 -6.78 12.66
N LYS A 146 1.28 -6.26 13.85
CA LYS A 146 0.18 -6.75 14.68
C LYS A 146 -1.18 -6.12 14.39
N VAL A 147 -1.19 -4.88 13.89
CA VAL A 147 -2.42 -4.09 13.71
C VAL A 147 -2.49 -3.60 12.28
N ILE A 148 -3.51 -4.03 11.57
CA ILE A 148 -3.98 -3.36 10.37
C ILE A 148 -5.46 -3.08 10.58
N SER A 149 -5.98 -2.02 9.95
CA SER A 149 -7.39 -1.64 10.05
C SER A 149 -8.29 -2.86 9.91
N LYS A 150 -9.24 -3.00 10.84
CA LYS A 150 -10.34 -3.95 10.64
C LYS A 150 -11.14 -3.48 9.44
N LEU A 151 -11.58 -4.43 8.62
CA LEU A 151 -12.53 -4.20 7.53
C LEU A 151 -13.57 -3.17 7.97
N LYS A 152 -13.68 -2.06 7.23
CA LYS A 152 -14.93 -1.29 7.17
C LYS A 152 -15.85 -2.00 6.19
#